data_AF-A0A061NDH3-F1
#
_entry.id   AF-A0A061NDH3-F1
#
_cell.length_a   1.000
_cell.length_b   1.000
_cell.length_c   1.000
_cell.angle_alpha   90.00
_cell.angle_beta   90.00
_cell.angle_gamma   90.00
#
_symmetry.space_group_name_H-M   'P 1'
#
loop_
_entity.id
_entity.type
_entity.pdbx_description
1 polymer ?
#
loop_
_entity_poly.entity_id
_entity_poly.type
_entity_poly.pdbx_seq_one_letter_code
_entity_poly.pdbx_strand_id
1 'polypeptide(L)'
;MKERMMTVKEHFSIHPGRWEYWQAWLANDAIWPEHTGVKHGDLHPGHLLINPDKQVTGMIDWTETGVGDVSIDFVGHYKLFGNSALQDVLAAYDNAGGKTWTQMDEHIRQLHQAEAIVVAEYALASESKDMHEMTAQLLQVDPYENDGNEA
;
A
#
# COMPACT_ATOMS: atom_id res chain seq x y z
N MET A 1 11.08 3.91 -3.25
CA MET A 1 10.14 4.74 -2.47
C MET A 1 10.63 6.18 -2.30
N LYS A 2 11.85 6.43 -1.79
CA LYS A 2 12.40 7.79 -1.61
C LYS A 2 12.27 8.70 -2.84
N GLU A 3 12.67 8.21 -4.02
CA GLU A 3 12.57 8.97 -5.27
C GLU A 3 11.12 9.32 -5.62
N ARG A 4 10.20 8.35 -5.48
CA ARG A 4 8.75 8.54 -5.69
C ARG A 4 8.19 9.68 -4.83
N MET A 5 8.53 9.69 -3.53
CA MET A 5 8.13 10.77 -2.62
C MET A 5 8.67 12.14 -3.04
N MET A 6 9.91 12.20 -3.51
CA MET A 6 10.51 13.45 -3.99
C MET A 6 9.81 13.96 -5.25
N THR A 7 9.54 13.08 -6.22
CA THR A 7 8.76 13.43 -7.42
C THR A 7 7.40 14.02 -7.06
N VAL A 8 6.67 13.40 -6.12
CA VAL A 8 5.38 13.93 -5.66
C VAL A 8 5.55 15.31 -5.01
N LYS A 9 6.57 15.50 -4.17
CA LYS A 9 6.86 16.77 -3.50
C LYS A 9 7.22 17.91 -4.45
N GLU A 10 7.79 17.60 -5.62
CA GLU A 10 8.08 18.60 -6.65
C GLU A 10 6.81 19.13 -7.35
N HIS A 11 5.73 18.35 -7.36
CA HIS A 11 4.50 18.66 -8.11
C HIS A 11 3.32 19.03 -7.21
N PHE A 12 3.30 18.58 -5.96
CA PHE A 12 2.20 18.77 -5.03
C PHE A 12 2.66 19.31 -3.68
N SER A 13 1.81 20.11 -3.05
CA SER A 13 1.96 20.44 -1.62
C SER A 13 1.59 19.23 -0.77
N ILE A 14 2.41 18.91 0.22
CA ILE A 14 2.22 17.78 1.14
C ILE A 14 2.11 18.35 2.55
N HIS A 15 1.14 17.86 3.34
CA HIS A 15 1.03 18.23 4.75
C HIS A 15 2.35 17.95 5.48
N PRO A 16 2.89 18.90 6.28
CA PRO A 16 4.18 18.70 6.96
C PRO A 16 4.23 17.43 7.82
N GLY A 17 3.17 17.16 8.58
CA GLY A 17 3.08 15.95 9.41
C GLY A 17 3.10 14.64 8.58
N ARG A 18 2.51 14.65 7.39
CA ARG A 18 2.55 13.52 6.44
C ARG A 18 3.95 13.31 5.88
N TRP A 19 4.61 14.40 5.50
CA TRP A 19 5.98 14.33 5.02
C TRP A 19 6.92 13.77 6.10
N GLU A 20 6.82 14.28 7.32
CA GLU A 20 7.60 13.81 8.47
C GLU A 20 7.34 12.33 8.78
N TYR A 21 6.07 11.91 8.80
CA TYR A 21 5.68 10.52 9.00
C TYR A 21 6.32 9.59 7.96
N TRP A 22 6.24 9.95 6.67
CA TRP A 22 6.90 9.20 5.60
C TRP A 22 8.43 9.18 5.72
N GLN A 23 9.06 10.27 6.15
CA GLN A 23 10.51 10.27 6.37
C GLN A 23 10.93 9.39 7.53
N ALA A 24 10.14 9.34 8.62
CA ALA A 24 10.39 8.45 9.75
C ALA A 24 10.28 6.97 9.32
N TRP A 25 9.29 6.62 8.51
CA TRP A 25 9.16 5.29 7.91
C TRP A 25 10.37 4.93 7.03
N LEU A 26 10.76 5.83 6.11
CA LEU A 26 11.93 5.61 5.24
C LEU A 26 13.25 5.43 6.02
N ALA A 27 13.38 6.05 7.19
CA ALA A 27 14.59 6.01 8.00
C ALA A 27 14.70 4.76 8.91
N ASN A 28 13.63 3.98 9.04
CA ASN A 28 13.62 2.77 9.85
C ASN A 28 14.01 1.55 9.01
N ASP A 29 15.30 1.21 8.95
CA ASP A 29 15.79 0.07 8.15
C ASP A 29 15.13 -1.27 8.53
N ALA A 30 14.76 -1.45 9.81
CA ALA A 30 14.25 -2.72 10.31
C ALA A 30 12.85 -3.07 9.77
N ILE A 31 12.09 -2.09 9.26
CA ILE A 31 10.73 -2.31 8.75
C ILE A 31 10.72 -2.83 7.31
N TRP A 32 11.80 -2.62 6.55
CA TRP A 32 11.85 -2.95 5.14
C TRP A 32 12.07 -4.45 4.92
N PRO A 33 11.47 -5.04 3.87
CA PRO A 33 11.72 -6.45 3.53
C PRO A 33 13.17 -6.66 3.07
N GLU A 34 13.81 -7.72 3.58
CA GLU A 34 15.13 -8.16 3.12
C GLU A 34 15.08 -9.02 1.84
N HIS A 35 13.88 -9.23 1.29
CA HIS A 35 13.68 -10.06 0.10
C HIS A 35 12.66 -9.43 -0.85
N THR A 36 12.76 -9.81 -2.11
CA THR A 36 11.81 -9.44 -3.16
C THR A 36 11.12 -10.67 -3.73
N GLY A 37 9.92 -10.50 -4.25
CA GLY A 37 9.15 -11.54 -4.93
C GLY A 37 8.41 -11.00 -6.15
N VAL A 38 7.72 -11.88 -6.86
CA VAL A 38 6.77 -11.47 -7.90
C VAL A 38 5.51 -10.95 -7.21
N LYS A 39 5.08 -9.76 -7.60
CA LYS A 39 3.84 -9.13 -7.14
C LYS A 39 2.84 -9.01 -8.28
N HIS A 40 1.55 -9.05 -7.96
CA HIS A 40 0.48 -8.62 -8.85
C HIS A 40 0.54 -7.11 -9.07
N GLY A 41 0.73 -6.34 -7.99
CA GLY A 41 0.93 -4.89 -8.03
C GLY A 41 -0.34 -4.05 -7.89
N ASP A 42 -1.49 -4.60 -8.30
CA ASP A 42 -2.82 -3.98 -8.11
C ASP A 42 -3.86 -4.98 -7.59
N LEU A 43 -3.53 -5.68 -6.50
CA LEU A 43 -4.38 -6.75 -5.97
C LEU A 43 -5.48 -6.19 -5.06
N HIS A 44 -6.73 -6.32 -5.48
CA HIS A 44 -7.92 -5.97 -4.68
C HIS A 44 -9.12 -6.84 -5.10
N PRO A 45 -10.27 -6.84 -4.38
CA PRO A 45 -11.39 -7.74 -4.69
C PRO A 45 -11.96 -7.63 -6.09
N GLY A 46 -11.81 -6.48 -6.76
CA GLY A 46 -12.21 -6.31 -8.16
C GLY A 46 -11.37 -7.14 -9.14
N HIS A 47 -10.17 -7.54 -8.73
CA HIS A 47 -9.21 -8.33 -9.50
C HIS A 47 -9.11 -9.79 -9.03
N LEU A 48 -9.95 -10.21 -8.08
CA LEU A 48 -10.03 -11.60 -7.61
C LEU A 48 -11.24 -12.31 -8.22
N LEU A 49 -11.00 -13.48 -8.82
CA LEU A 49 -12.06 -14.39 -9.24
C LEU A 49 -12.36 -15.36 -8.10
N ILE A 50 -13.64 -15.45 -7.72
CA ILE A 50 -14.11 -16.34 -6.65
C ILE A 50 -15.11 -17.36 -7.19
N ASN A 51 -15.06 -18.59 -6.67
CA ASN A 51 -16.07 -19.61 -6.94
C ASN A 51 -17.28 -19.48 -5.97
N PRO A 52 -18.36 -20.26 -6.16
CA PRO A 52 -19.53 -20.23 -5.25
C PRO A 52 -19.21 -20.55 -3.78
N ASP A 53 -18.12 -21.28 -3.51
CA ASP A 53 -17.62 -21.59 -2.17
C ASP A 53 -16.72 -20.48 -1.58
N LYS A 54 -16.64 -19.32 -2.26
CA LYS A 54 -15.85 -18.14 -1.88
C LYS A 54 -14.33 -18.36 -1.86
N GLN A 55 -13.85 -19.36 -2.60
CA GLN A 55 -12.42 -19.60 -2.77
C GLN A 55 -11.91 -18.75 -3.93
N VAL A 56 -10.71 -18.17 -3.76
CA VAL A 56 -10.01 -17.49 -4.85
C VAL A 56 -9.54 -18.54 -5.86
N THR A 57 -9.99 -18.42 -7.11
CA THR A 57 -9.68 -19.35 -8.20
C THR A 57 -8.91 -18.71 -9.36
N GLY A 58 -8.74 -17.39 -9.33
CA GLY A 58 -7.96 -16.67 -10.33
C GLY A 58 -7.76 -15.21 -9.96
N MET A 59 -6.86 -14.57 -10.70
CA MET A 59 -6.53 -13.14 -10.62
C MET A 59 -6.48 -12.57 -12.03
N ILE A 60 -6.94 -11.33 -12.21
CA ILE A 60 -6.97 -10.60 -13.48
C ILE A 60 -6.29 -9.25 -13.35
N ASP A 61 -6.05 -8.59 -14.48
CA ASP A 61 -5.47 -7.24 -14.57
C ASP A 61 -4.03 -7.12 -14.07
N TRP A 62 -3.13 -7.80 -14.79
CA TRP A 62 -1.72 -7.98 -14.43
C TRP A 62 -0.81 -6.84 -14.94
N THR A 63 -1.31 -5.65 -15.26
CA THR A 63 -0.48 -4.57 -15.85
C THR A 63 0.64 -4.10 -14.91
N GLU A 64 0.41 -4.16 -13.60
CA GLU A 64 1.35 -3.71 -12.56
C GLU A 64 2.29 -4.83 -12.06
N THR A 65 2.30 -5.98 -12.74
CA THR A 65 3.15 -7.11 -12.37
C THR A 65 4.61 -6.71 -12.35
N GLY A 66 5.34 -7.12 -11.32
CA GLY A 66 6.76 -6.85 -11.24
C GLY A 66 7.47 -7.70 -10.21
N VAL A 67 8.78 -7.50 -10.10
CA VAL A 67 9.61 -8.07 -9.04
C VAL A 67 9.97 -6.96 -8.06
N GLY A 68 9.67 -7.14 -6.78
CA GLY A 68 9.92 -6.12 -5.76
C GLY A 68 9.36 -6.53 -4.40
N ASP A 69 9.02 -5.52 -3.60
CA ASP A 69 8.33 -5.70 -2.32
C ASP A 69 6.91 -6.26 -2.56
N VAL A 70 6.66 -7.45 -1.99
CA VAL A 70 5.39 -8.19 -2.13
C VAL A 70 4.29 -7.65 -1.22
N SER A 71 4.63 -6.83 -0.24
CA SER A 71 3.71 -6.27 0.76
C SER A 71 2.58 -5.45 0.14
N ILE A 72 2.82 -4.87 -1.05
CA ILE A 72 1.84 -4.08 -1.78
C ILE A 72 0.56 -4.88 -2.10
N ASP A 73 0.67 -6.20 -2.34
CA ASP A 73 -0.48 -7.05 -2.63
C ASP A 73 -1.37 -7.31 -1.39
N PHE A 74 -0.91 -6.94 -0.19
CA PHE A 74 -1.68 -7.06 1.05
C PHE A 74 -2.35 -5.75 1.46
N VAL A 75 -1.95 -4.61 0.89
CA VAL A 75 -2.48 -3.27 1.25
C VAL A 75 -3.98 -3.18 1.01
N GLY A 76 -4.46 -3.69 -0.12
CA GLY A 76 -5.89 -3.71 -0.44
C GLY A 76 -6.71 -4.55 0.56
N HIS A 77 -6.14 -5.65 1.06
CA HIS A 77 -6.78 -6.49 2.06
C HIS A 77 -6.88 -5.76 3.41
N TYR A 78 -5.77 -5.15 3.85
CA TYR A 78 -5.75 -4.34 5.08
C TYR A 78 -6.77 -3.19 5.02
N LYS A 79 -6.77 -2.42 3.92
CA LYS A 79 -7.68 -1.27 3.73
C LYS A 79 -9.16 -1.64 3.87
N LEU A 80 -9.53 -2.86 3.48
CA LEU A 80 -10.92 -3.31 3.47
C LEU A 80 -11.35 -4.02 4.75
N PHE A 81 -10.43 -4.74 5.39
CA PHE A 81 -10.77 -5.68 6.46
C PHE A 81 -10.05 -5.41 7.79
N GLY A 82 -9.14 -4.44 7.83
CA GLY A 82 -8.45 -3.98 9.03
C GLY A 82 -7.36 -4.93 9.53
N ASN A 83 -6.81 -4.60 10.71
CA ASN A 83 -5.64 -5.26 11.28
C ASN A 83 -5.83 -6.75 11.59
N SER A 84 -6.99 -7.14 12.14
CA SER A 84 -7.25 -8.56 12.43
C SER A 84 -7.19 -9.42 11.17
N ALA A 85 -7.80 -8.97 10.08
CA ALA A 85 -7.80 -9.71 8.83
C ALA A 85 -6.42 -9.72 8.16
N LEU A 86 -5.66 -8.62 8.30
CA LEU A 86 -4.26 -8.57 7.87
C LEU A 86 -3.42 -9.65 8.58
N GLN A 87 -3.59 -9.80 9.90
CA GLN A 87 -2.89 -10.83 10.66
C GLN A 87 -3.28 -12.24 10.21
N ASP A 88 -4.57 -12.49 9.98
CA ASP A 88 -5.07 -13.78 9.51
C ASP A 88 -4.48 -14.15 8.13
N VAL A 89 -4.46 -13.22 7.17
CA VAL A 89 -3.93 -13.49 5.84
C VAL A 89 -2.41 -13.66 5.84
N LEU A 90 -1.67 -12.92 6.69
CA LEU A 90 -0.23 -13.09 6.85
C LEU A 90 0.12 -14.44 7.48
N ALA A 91 -0.65 -14.87 8.48
CA ALA A 91 -0.48 -16.21 9.07
C ALA A 91 -0.78 -17.32 8.07
N ALA A 92 -1.82 -17.17 7.25
CA ALA A 92 -2.13 -18.12 6.18
C ALA A 92 -1.02 -18.15 5.10
N TYR A 93 -0.49 -16.98 4.75
CA TYR A 93 0.62 -16.84 3.79
C TYR A 93 1.89 -17.52 4.30
N ASP A 94 2.27 -17.30 5.56
CA ASP A 94 3.42 -17.94 6.22
C ASP A 94 3.28 -19.47 6.26
N ASN A 95 2.11 -19.95 6.71
CA ASN A 95 1.79 -21.38 6.75
C ASN A 95 1.81 -22.05 5.36
N ALA A 96 1.54 -21.30 4.30
CA ALA A 96 1.64 -21.75 2.92
C ALA A 96 3.07 -21.71 2.35
N GLY A 97 4.07 -21.29 3.14
CA GLY A 97 5.47 -21.18 2.75
C GLY A 97 5.87 -19.81 2.20
N GLY A 98 4.98 -18.82 2.30
CA GLY A 98 5.29 -17.41 2.05
C GLY A 98 6.33 -16.90 3.04
N LYS A 99 7.13 -15.92 2.62
CA LYS A 99 8.17 -15.33 3.48
C LYS A 99 7.58 -14.12 4.21
N THR A 100 7.44 -14.24 5.52
CA THR A 100 7.05 -13.13 6.41
C THR A 100 8.23 -12.65 7.26
N TRP A 101 8.10 -11.49 7.88
CA TRP A 101 9.05 -10.98 8.88
C TRP A 101 8.31 -10.22 9.99
N THR A 102 9.00 -9.98 11.10
CA THR A 102 8.38 -9.44 12.33
C THR A 102 7.67 -8.10 12.18
N GLN A 103 8.06 -7.26 11.23
CA GLN A 103 7.51 -5.91 11.03
C GLN A 103 6.69 -5.81 9.73
N MET A 104 6.30 -6.93 9.13
CA MET A 104 5.58 -6.95 7.85
C MET A 104 4.22 -6.27 7.93
N ASP A 105 3.47 -6.49 9.02
CA ASP A 105 2.16 -5.87 9.24
C ASP A 105 2.28 -4.34 9.35
N GLU A 106 3.23 -3.86 10.15
CA GLU A 106 3.53 -2.43 10.28
C GLU A 106 3.96 -1.87 8.92
N HIS A 107 4.82 -2.58 8.18
CA HIS A 107 5.24 -2.15 6.84
C HIS A 107 4.05 -1.99 5.87
N ILE A 108 3.10 -2.92 5.89
CA ILE A 108 1.89 -2.87 5.05
C ILE A 108 1.01 -1.67 5.44
N ARG A 109 0.88 -1.38 6.74
CA ARG A 109 0.17 -0.18 7.20
C ARG A 109 0.86 1.10 6.76
N GLN A 110 2.19 1.16 6.81
CA GLN A 110 2.97 2.30 6.30
C GLN A 110 2.79 2.48 4.78
N LEU A 111 2.73 1.38 4.01
CA LEU A 111 2.42 1.41 2.59
C LEU A 111 1.02 1.96 2.31
N HIS A 112 0.01 1.57 3.12
CA HIS A 112 -1.33 2.14 3.03
C HIS A 112 -1.32 3.66 3.27
N GLN A 113 -0.61 4.12 4.30
CA GLN A 113 -0.45 5.55 4.59
C GLN A 113 0.29 6.32 3.48
N ALA A 114 1.00 5.62 2.61
CA ALA A 114 1.71 6.15 1.46
C ALA A 114 0.91 6.02 0.14
N GLU A 115 -0.35 5.56 0.15
CA GLU A 115 -1.14 5.31 -1.08
C GLU A 115 -1.31 6.56 -1.95
N ALA A 116 -1.35 7.74 -1.34
CA ALA A 116 -1.45 9.02 -2.03
C ALA A 116 -0.29 9.25 -3.04
N ILE A 117 0.85 8.59 -2.85
CA ILE A 117 1.97 8.63 -3.81
C ILE A 117 1.59 7.93 -5.12
N VAL A 118 0.92 6.77 -5.03
CA VAL A 118 0.46 6.02 -6.22
C VAL A 118 -0.57 6.86 -6.99
N VAL A 119 -1.50 7.48 -6.26
CA VAL A 119 -2.51 8.36 -6.86
C VAL A 119 -1.86 9.56 -7.55
N ALA A 120 -0.85 10.18 -6.91
CA ALA A 120 -0.11 11.29 -7.49
C ALA A 120 0.63 10.90 -8.76
N GLU A 121 1.31 9.75 -8.77
CA GLU A 121 2.00 9.24 -9.96
C GLU A 121 1.02 8.99 -11.11
N TYR A 122 -0.15 8.41 -10.83
CA TYR A 122 -1.19 8.23 -11.82
C TYR A 122 -1.75 9.57 -12.32
N ALA A 123 -1.97 10.55 -11.44
CA ALA A 123 -2.43 11.89 -11.82
C ALA A 123 -1.46 12.56 -12.79
N LEU A 124 -0.15 12.48 -12.50
CA LEU A 124 0.91 13.01 -13.36
C LEU A 124 0.99 12.29 -14.72
N ALA A 125 0.88 10.96 -14.73
CA ALA A 125 0.98 10.16 -15.95
C ALA A 125 -0.27 10.28 -16.85
N SER A 126 -1.45 10.43 -16.26
CA SER A 126 -2.73 10.50 -16.98
C SER A 126 -3.14 11.91 -17.39
N GLU A 127 -2.49 12.94 -16.84
CA GLU A 127 -2.88 14.36 -16.96
C GLU A 127 -4.34 14.63 -16.52
N SER A 128 -4.94 13.72 -15.74
CA SER A 128 -6.32 13.84 -15.29
C SER A 128 -6.46 14.92 -14.22
N LYS A 129 -7.31 15.92 -14.49
CA LYS A 129 -7.60 17.00 -13.53
C LYS A 129 -8.27 16.48 -12.27
N ASP A 130 -9.23 15.58 -12.41
CA ASP A 130 -9.95 14.98 -11.28
C ASP A 130 -8.97 14.23 -10.35
N MET A 131 -8.00 13.52 -10.94
CA MET A 131 -6.96 12.82 -10.17
C MET A 131 -5.97 13.79 -9.52
N HIS A 132 -5.65 14.92 -10.17
CA HIS A 132 -4.84 15.97 -9.56
C HIS A 132 -5.53 16.59 -8.34
N GLU A 133 -6.83 16.91 -8.45
CA GLU A 133 -7.62 17.46 -7.35
C GLU A 133 -7.74 16.46 -6.20
N MET A 134 -8.02 15.19 -6.49
CA MET A 134 -8.06 14.13 -5.49
C MET A 134 -6.70 13.96 -4.80
N THR A 135 -5.61 13.94 -5.56
CA THR A 135 -4.23 13.87 -5.02
C THR A 135 -3.97 15.03 -4.07
N ALA A 136 -4.30 16.26 -4.48
CA ALA A 136 -4.08 17.45 -3.67
C ALA A 136 -4.84 17.37 -2.33
N GLN A 137 -6.03 16.76 -2.29
CA GLN A 137 -6.77 16.54 -1.04
C GLN A 137 -6.14 15.44 -0.18
N LEU A 138 -5.82 14.28 -0.76
CA LEU A 138 -5.24 13.13 -0.05
C LEU A 138 -3.91 13.49 0.63
N LEU A 139 -3.08 14.32 -0.01
CA LEU A 139 -1.79 14.74 0.52
C LEU A 139 -1.89 15.73 1.69
N GLN A 140 -3.08 16.28 1.96
CA GLN A 140 -3.31 17.22 3.07
C GLN A 140 -3.85 16.55 4.34
N VAL A 141 -4.24 15.27 4.28
CA VAL A 141 -4.74 14.54 5.45
C VAL A 141 -3.62 14.34 6.47
N ASP A 142 -3.87 14.71 7.73
CA ASP A 142 -2.93 14.46 8.82
C ASP A 142 -2.88 12.95 9.14
N PRO A 143 -1.70 12.29 9.07
CA PRO A 143 -1.60 10.86 9.38
C PRO A 143 -1.94 10.53 10.84
N TYR A 144 -1.90 11.48 11.77
CA TYR A 144 -2.11 11.25 13.20
C TYR A 144 -3.55 11.45 13.66
N GLU A 145 -4.46 11.98 12.82
CA GLU A 145 -5.86 12.20 13.19
C GLU A 145 -6.72 10.92 13.11
N ASN A 146 -6.26 9.87 12.40
CA ASN A 146 -7.05 8.65 12.12
C ASN A 146 -6.66 7.40 12.93
N ASP A 147 -5.59 7.45 13.74
CA ASP A 147 -5.14 6.30 14.55
C ASP A 147 -6.07 5.98 15.75
N GLY A 148 -7.14 6.76 15.96
CA GLY A 148 -8.06 6.63 17.10
C GLY A 148 -9.25 5.67 16.92
N ASN A 149 -9.39 4.98 15.79
CA ASN A 149 -10.61 4.24 15.44
C ASN A 149 -10.41 2.75 15.13
N GLU A 150 -9.34 2.14 15.64
CA GLU A 150 -9.21 0.68 15.64
C GLU A 150 -9.32 0.16 17.09
N ALA A 151 -10.55 -0.11 17.51
CA ALA A 151 -10.91 -0.87 18.71
C ALA A 151 -11.41 -2.26 18.31
#